data_AF-A0A3P1URD0-F1
#
_entry.id   AF-A0A3P1URD0-F1
#
_cell.length_a   1.000
_cell.length_b   1.000
_cell.length_c   1.000
_cell.angle_alpha   90.00
_cell.angle_beta   90.00
_cell.angle_gamma   90.00
#
_symmetry.space_group_name_H-M   'P 1'
#
loop_
_entity.id
_entity.type
_entity.pdbx_description
1 polymer ?
#
loop_
_entity_poly.entity_id
_entity_poly.type
_entity_poly.pdbx_seq_one_letter_code
_entity_poly.pdbx_strand_id
1 'polypeptide(L)'
;MTTITPGEAWTLRWDGKELARAVVAQVHEGFVVAWPLTDATHPAYAPSLLVDDEHQPLGTAVWPTRPTGIGNHLLGSRIGTLLDEETVEILTDQMEDPEAELTILPLGVAPYDSEADERLLDEWTEYCFHTGAPERQRWLDTTHLDSSRSVAAALGLDVVQTRDYWDGVSPVTEAQVETLARETGISAEQLTRDDPYAGVVQRLASPEFKTAVEDRIQATGLGEEQVRTAARQEFALAARDDSPTRVDDKLRDALSRVGEPGQ
;
A
#
# COMPACT_ATOMS: atom_id res chain seq x y z
N MET A 1 10.95 4.01 13.87
CA MET A 1 10.65 2.98 12.87
C MET A 1 9.63 2.07 13.50
N THR A 2 8.44 2.00 12.92
CA THR A 2 7.38 1.13 13.42
C THR A 2 7.62 -0.26 12.87
N THR A 3 8.04 -1.19 13.73
CA THR A 3 8.20 -2.59 13.36
C THR A 3 6.82 -3.25 13.39
N ILE A 4 6.47 -3.96 12.32
CA ILE A 4 5.26 -4.77 12.25
C ILE A 4 5.67 -6.19 12.66
N THR A 5 4.90 -6.82 13.54
CA THR A 5 5.19 -8.16 14.05
C THR A 5 3.99 -9.09 13.85
N PRO A 6 4.19 -10.37 13.50
CA PRO A 6 3.11 -11.35 13.48
C PRO A 6 2.35 -11.40 14.81
N GLY A 7 1.04 -11.60 14.72
CA GLY A 7 0.10 -11.66 15.84
C GLY A 7 -0.39 -10.29 16.33
N GLU A 8 0.20 -9.19 15.83
CA GLU A 8 -0.33 -7.85 16.08
C GLU A 8 -1.64 -7.62 15.34
N ALA A 9 -2.59 -6.97 16.04
CA ALA A 9 -3.83 -6.51 15.47
C ALA A 9 -3.70 -5.04 15.05
N TRP A 10 -4.15 -4.74 13.84
CA TRP A 10 -4.06 -3.43 13.19
C TRP A 10 -5.39 -3.01 12.62
N THR A 11 -5.66 -1.69 12.62
CA THR A 11 -6.70 -1.12 11.76
C THR A 11 -6.19 -1.01 10.33
N LEU A 12 -7.04 -1.32 9.36
CA LEU A 12 -6.85 -0.96 7.96
C LEU A 12 -7.56 0.36 7.72
N ARG A 13 -6.88 1.31 7.06
CA ARG A 13 -7.36 2.67 6.87
C ARG A 13 -7.02 3.19 5.49
N TRP A 14 -7.90 4.00 4.93
CA TRP A 14 -7.65 4.75 3.68
C TRP A 14 -8.50 6.02 3.66
N ASP A 15 -7.95 7.11 3.13
CA ASP A 15 -8.64 8.41 3.06
C ASP A 15 -9.17 8.90 4.44
N GLY A 16 -8.41 8.60 5.50
CA GLY A 16 -8.78 8.95 6.88
C GLY A 16 -9.94 8.14 7.46
N LYS A 17 -10.41 7.09 6.78
CA LYS A 17 -11.49 6.20 7.25
C LYS A 17 -10.93 4.85 7.66
N GLU A 18 -11.51 4.26 8.70
CA GLU A 18 -11.29 2.84 9.03
C GLU A 18 -12.05 1.97 8.03
N LEU A 19 -11.36 1.00 7.45
CA LEU A 19 -11.89 0.05 6.49
C LEU A 19 -12.22 -1.27 7.19
N ALA A 20 -11.24 -1.85 7.88
CA ALA A 20 -11.35 -3.14 8.53
C ALA A 20 -10.33 -3.28 9.67
N ARG A 21 -10.30 -4.43 10.32
CA ARG A 21 -9.24 -4.83 11.26
C ARG A 21 -8.62 -6.14 10.81
N ALA A 22 -7.34 -6.28 11.09
CA ALA A 22 -6.54 -7.38 10.60
C ALA A 22 -5.54 -7.84 11.66
N VAL A 23 -5.28 -9.15 11.70
CA VAL A 23 -4.17 -9.72 12.46
C VAL A 23 -3.05 -10.04 11.48
N VAL A 24 -1.84 -9.55 11.75
CA VAL A 24 -0.69 -9.81 10.89
C VAL A 24 -0.28 -11.27 11.06
N ALA A 25 -0.26 -12.03 9.98
CA ALA A 25 0.21 -13.42 9.97
C ALA A 25 1.67 -13.51 9.50
N GLN A 26 2.04 -12.75 8.47
CA GLN A 26 3.41 -12.70 7.94
C GLN A 26 3.76 -11.29 7.47
N VAL A 27 5.04 -10.96 7.50
CA VAL A 27 5.55 -9.63 7.11
C VAL A 27 6.48 -9.76 5.91
N HIS A 28 6.22 -8.99 4.87
CA HIS A 28 7.05 -8.88 3.68
C HIS A 28 7.46 -7.43 3.44
N GLU A 29 8.35 -7.23 2.47
CA GLU A 29 8.75 -5.89 2.06
C GLU A 29 7.59 -5.21 1.30
N GLY A 30 6.95 -4.22 1.91
CA GLY A 30 5.88 -3.42 1.29
C GLY A 30 4.45 -3.95 1.51
N PHE A 31 4.27 -5.17 2.02
CA PHE A 31 2.95 -5.71 2.35
C PHE A 31 3.04 -6.73 3.51
N VAL A 32 1.89 -7.07 4.09
CA VAL A 32 1.74 -8.14 5.08
C VAL A 32 0.75 -9.17 4.57
N VAL A 33 0.90 -10.43 4.98
CA VAL A 33 -0.21 -11.39 4.93
C VAL A 33 -0.99 -11.20 6.22
N ALA A 34 -2.29 -10.94 6.11
CA ALA A 34 -3.13 -10.71 7.27
C ALA A 34 -4.39 -11.57 7.26
N TRP A 35 -4.87 -11.90 8.46
CA TRP A 35 -6.14 -12.56 8.69
C TRP A 35 -7.22 -11.54 9.03
N PRO A 36 -8.43 -11.68 8.49
CA PRO A 36 -9.55 -10.85 8.90
C PRO A 36 -9.82 -10.95 10.39
N LEU A 37 -10.04 -9.80 11.02
CA LEU A 37 -10.49 -9.67 12.40
C LEU A 37 -11.84 -8.96 12.39
N THR A 38 -12.91 -9.70 12.63
CA THR A 38 -14.28 -9.20 12.57
C THR A 38 -14.83 -8.92 13.96
N ASP A 39 -15.73 -7.94 14.07
CA ASP A 39 -16.45 -7.63 15.30
C ASP A 39 -17.75 -8.43 15.44
N ALA A 40 -18.53 -8.15 16.48
CA ALA A 40 -19.78 -8.83 16.77
C ALA A 40 -20.90 -8.59 15.73
N THR A 41 -20.70 -7.68 14.77
CA THR A 41 -21.66 -7.49 13.67
C THR A 41 -21.54 -8.58 12.60
N HIS A 42 -20.42 -9.31 12.58
CA HIS A 42 -20.19 -10.44 11.71
C HIS A 42 -20.44 -11.76 12.47
N PRO A 43 -21.25 -12.69 11.92
CA PRO A 43 -21.47 -13.97 12.56
C PRO A 43 -20.17 -14.79 12.58
N ALA A 44 -19.72 -15.17 13.77
CA ALA A 44 -18.55 -16.02 13.95
C ALA A 44 -18.94 -17.50 13.80
N TYR A 45 -18.84 -18.03 12.59
CA TYR A 45 -19.07 -19.45 12.26
C TYR A 45 -17.74 -20.15 11.93
N ALA A 46 -17.69 -21.48 12.05
CA ALA A 46 -16.51 -22.24 11.63
C ALA A 46 -16.25 -22.04 10.12
N PRO A 47 -15.01 -21.79 9.66
CA PRO A 47 -13.75 -22.04 10.38
C PRO A 47 -13.14 -20.80 11.08
N SER A 48 -13.92 -19.75 11.35
CA SER A 48 -13.43 -18.64 12.20
C SER A 48 -13.03 -19.14 13.58
N LEU A 49 -12.07 -18.46 14.20
CA LEU A 49 -11.65 -18.69 15.58
C LEU A 49 -12.14 -17.54 16.45
N LEU A 50 -12.80 -17.86 17.56
CA LEU A 50 -13.29 -16.87 18.51
C LEU A 50 -12.12 -16.27 19.28
N VAL A 51 -12.13 -14.95 19.39
CA VAL A 51 -11.19 -14.20 20.22
C VAL A 51 -11.56 -14.41 21.70
N ASP A 52 -10.57 -14.64 22.57
CA ASP A 52 -10.81 -14.82 24.00
C ASP A 52 -11.32 -13.53 24.69
N ASP A 53 -11.82 -13.67 25.91
CA ASP A 53 -12.39 -12.56 26.69
C ASP A 53 -11.39 -11.44 26.98
N GLU A 54 -10.09 -11.74 27.07
CA GLU A 54 -9.03 -10.75 27.32
C GLU A 54 -8.83 -9.84 26.10
N HIS A 55 -8.95 -10.40 24.90
CA HIS A 55 -8.70 -9.72 23.64
C HIS A 55 -9.97 -9.27 22.91
N GLN A 56 -11.17 -9.47 23.46
CA GLN A 56 -12.45 -8.98 22.90
C GLN A 56 -12.47 -7.50 22.46
N PRO A 57 -11.75 -6.55 23.11
CA PRO A 57 -11.67 -5.18 22.60
C PRO A 57 -11.06 -5.04 21.21
N LEU A 58 -10.24 -6.01 20.76
CA LEU A 58 -9.61 -6.03 19.44
C LEU A 58 -10.59 -6.49 18.36
N GLY A 59 -11.40 -7.51 18.66
CA GLY A 59 -12.40 -8.10 17.77
C GLY A 59 -13.07 -9.32 18.40
N THR A 60 -14.02 -9.91 17.68
CA THR A 60 -14.82 -11.05 18.14
C THR A 60 -14.36 -12.37 17.52
N ALA A 61 -13.93 -12.35 16.26
CA ALA A 61 -13.43 -13.54 15.57
C ALA A 61 -12.31 -13.21 14.59
N VAL A 62 -11.33 -14.11 14.50
CA VAL A 62 -10.25 -14.06 13.50
C VAL A 62 -10.46 -15.16 12.45
N TRP A 63 -10.06 -14.91 11.22
CA TRP A 63 -10.29 -15.79 10.08
C TRP A 63 -8.97 -16.28 9.43
N PRO A 64 -8.22 -17.20 10.06
CA PRO A 64 -6.95 -17.70 9.53
C PRO A 64 -7.06 -18.37 8.16
N THR A 65 -8.23 -18.91 7.81
CA THR A 65 -8.52 -19.56 6.52
C THR A 65 -8.79 -18.57 5.38
N ARG A 66 -8.66 -17.27 5.62
CA ARG A 66 -8.82 -16.19 4.63
C ARG A 66 -7.57 -15.30 4.59
N PRO A 67 -6.35 -15.87 4.47
CA PRO A 67 -5.14 -15.07 4.45
C PRO A 67 -5.11 -14.19 3.20
N THR A 68 -4.83 -12.90 3.40
CA THR A 68 -4.84 -11.92 2.32
C THR A 68 -3.60 -11.05 2.38
N GLY A 69 -2.96 -10.82 1.23
CA GLY A 69 -1.86 -9.87 1.11
C GLY A 69 -2.38 -8.44 1.12
N ILE A 70 -1.97 -7.64 2.09
CA ILE A 70 -2.42 -6.25 2.28
C ILE A 70 -1.21 -5.33 2.21
N GLY A 71 -1.25 -4.35 1.30
CA GLY A 71 -0.18 -3.36 1.17
C GLY A 71 -0.02 -2.53 2.45
N ASN A 72 1.23 -2.22 2.81
CA ASN A 72 1.54 -1.51 4.04
C ASN A 72 0.88 -0.12 4.12
N HIS A 73 0.53 0.49 2.97
CA HIS A 73 -0.15 1.79 2.93
C HIS A 73 -1.55 1.75 3.55
N LEU A 74 -2.18 0.58 3.63
CA LEU A 74 -3.47 0.40 4.30
C LEU A 74 -3.33 0.26 5.81
N LEU A 75 -2.15 -0.06 6.35
CA LEU A 75 -1.98 -0.19 7.80
C LEU A 75 -2.12 1.19 8.47
N GLY A 76 -3.10 1.26 9.36
CA GLY A 76 -3.48 2.42 10.16
C GLY A 76 -2.69 2.51 11.45
N SER A 77 -3.37 2.16 12.53
CA SER A 77 -2.81 2.08 13.89
C SER A 77 -2.79 0.64 14.38
N ARG A 78 -1.73 0.30 15.13
CA ARG A 78 -1.70 -0.91 15.94
C ARG A 78 -2.70 -0.76 17.09
N ILE A 79 -3.63 -1.72 17.20
CA ILE A 79 -4.66 -1.74 18.24
C ILE A 79 -4.35 -2.73 19.37
N GLY A 80 -3.41 -3.66 19.16
CA GLY A 80 -2.95 -4.57 20.20
C GLY A 80 -2.13 -5.73 19.63
N THR A 81 -1.88 -6.72 20.49
CA THR A 81 -1.37 -8.04 20.09
C THR A 81 -2.45 -9.04 20.45
N LEU A 82 -2.94 -9.79 19.46
CA LEU A 82 -3.95 -10.82 19.66
C LEU A 82 -3.30 -12.17 19.95
N LEU A 83 -2.22 -12.48 19.24
CA LEU A 83 -1.50 -13.74 19.29
C LEU A 83 0.00 -13.43 19.42
N ASP A 84 0.76 -14.31 20.05
CA ASP A 84 2.21 -14.28 19.89
C ASP A 84 2.62 -14.94 18.56
N GLU A 85 3.88 -14.71 18.16
CA GLU A 85 4.42 -15.18 16.88
C GLU A 85 4.41 -16.71 16.77
N GLU A 86 4.73 -17.42 17.86
CA GLU A 86 4.68 -18.90 17.91
C GLU A 86 3.25 -19.41 17.66
N THR A 87 2.25 -18.76 18.25
CA THR A 87 0.85 -19.12 18.06
C THR A 87 0.39 -18.87 16.62
N VAL A 88 0.86 -17.80 15.98
CA VAL A 88 0.57 -17.52 14.57
C VAL A 88 1.16 -18.61 13.67
N GLU A 89 2.40 -19.03 13.91
CA GLU A 89 3.03 -20.13 13.17
C GLU A 89 2.25 -21.43 13.35
N ILE A 90 1.93 -21.82 14.59
CA ILE A 90 1.14 -23.03 14.88
C ILE A 90 -0.21 -23.00 14.16
N LEU A 91 -0.92 -21.88 14.22
CA LEU A 91 -2.22 -21.74 13.55
C LEU A 91 -2.08 -21.76 12.02
N THR A 92 -1.02 -21.17 11.47
CA THR A 92 -0.76 -21.23 10.03
C THR A 92 -0.56 -22.69 9.59
N ASP A 93 0.29 -23.43 10.30
CA ASP A 93 0.55 -24.85 10.03
C ASP A 93 -0.72 -25.71 10.17
N GLN A 94 -1.51 -25.49 11.22
CA GLN A 94 -2.79 -26.19 11.43
C GLN A 94 -3.81 -25.91 10.32
N MET A 95 -3.77 -24.75 9.67
CA MET A 95 -4.67 -24.42 8.57
C MET A 95 -4.22 -24.97 7.22
N GLU A 96 -2.94 -25.28 7.06
CA GLU A 96 -2.41 -25.97 5.88
C GLU A 96 -2.63 -27.50 5.95
N ASP A 97 -2.76 -28.06 7.16
CA ASP A 97 -3.01 -29.49 7.37
C ASP A 97 -4.52 -29.81 7.56
N PRO A 98 -5.18 -30.46 6.59
CA PRO A 98 -6.60 -30.81 6.71
C PRO A 98 -6.91 -31.85 7.79
N GLU A 99 -5.90 -32.54 8.34
CA GLU A 99 -6.04 -33.51 9.43
C GLU A 99 -5.74 -32.90 10.82
N ALA A 100 -5.24 -31.67 10.88
CA ALA A 100 -4.91 -31.02 12.15
C ALA A 100 -6.16 -30.66 12.96
N GLU A 101 -6.13 -30.98 14.25
CA GLU A 101 -7.11 -30.48 15.20
C GLU A 101 -6.73 -29.06 15.64
N LEU A 102 -7.67 -28.12 15.56
CA LEU A 102 -7.52 -26.77 16.06
C LEU A 102 -7.44 -26.77 17.59
N THR A 103 -6.31 -26.34 18.16
CA THR A 103 -6.03 -26.46 19.60
C THR A 103 -5.92 -25.15 20.36
N ILE A 104 -5.75 -24.02 19.68
CA ILE A 104 -5.42 -22.74 20.31
C ILE A 104 -6.68 -21.95 20.69
N LEU A 105 -7.50 -21.60 19.69
CA LEU A 105 -8.70 -20.81 19.87
C LEU A 105 -9.94 -21.64 19.50
N PRO A 106 -11.07 -21.46 20.21
CA PRO A 106 -12.29 -22.18 19.92
C PRO A 106 -12.88 -21.74 18.58
N LEU A 107 -13.49 -22.67 17.85
CA LEU A 107 -14.21 -22.38 16.62
C LEU A 107 -15.43 -21.50 16.86
N GLY A 108 -15.76 -20.67 15.85
CA GLY A 108 -17.01 -19.95 15.77
C GLY A 108 -18.22 -20.89 15.83
N VAL A 109 -19.21 -20.52 16.62
CA VAL A 109 -20.39 -21.35 16.95
C VAL A 109 -21.67 -20.90 16.23
N ALA A 110 -21.64 -19.79 15.51
CA ALA A 110 -22.78 -19.34 14.72
C ALA A 110 -23.07 -20.32 13.57
N PRO A 111 -24.33 -20.42 13.10
CA PRO A 111 -24.63 -21.13 11.87
C PRO A 111 -23.83 -20.55 10.69
N TYR A 112 -23.37 -21.43 9.78
CA TYR A 112 -22.73 -20.99 8.54
C TYR A 112 -23.68 -20.11 7.73
N ASP A 113 -23.18 -18.95 7.32
CA ASP A 113 -23.88 -17.97 6.50
C ASP A 113 -23.05 -17.72 5.24
N SER A 114 -23.48 -18.29 4.11
CA SER A 114 -22.76 -18.17 2.84
C SER A 114 -22.75 -16.74 2.30
N GLU A 115 -23.81 -15.96 2.55
CA GLU A 115 -23.86 -14.57 2.08
C GLU A 115 -22.90 -13.69 2.88
N ALA A 116 -22.73 -13.96 4.18
CA ALA A 116 -21.71 -13.30 4.98
C ALA A 116 -20.29 -13.68 4.54
N ASP A 117 -20.06 -14.95 4.20
CA ASP A 117 -18.76 -15.42 3.70
C ASP A 117 -18.37 -14.75 2.38
N GLU A 118 -19.31 -14.68 1.44
CA GLU A 118 -19.12 -14.00 0.15
C GLU A 118 -18.82 -12.51 0.35
N ARG A 119 -19.56 -11.81 1.21
CA ARG A 119 -19.28 -10.39 1.52
C ARG A 119 -17.89 -10.18 2.11
N LEU A 120 -17.47 -11.03 3.05
CA LEU A 120 -16.14 -10.95 3.65
C LEU A 120 -15.05 -11.17 2.58
N LEU A 121 -15.23 -12.15 1.70
CA LEU A 121 -14.31 -12.45 0.61
C LEU A 121 -14.21 -11.30 -0.40
N ASP A 122 -15.34 -10.75 -0.81
CA ASP A 122 -15.39 -9.63 -1.76
C ASP A 122 -14.69 -8.40 -1.18
N GLU A 123 -14.99 -8.03 0.07
CA GLU A 123 -14.37 -6.90 0.75
C GLU A 123 -12.85 -7.05 0.86
N TRP A 124 -12.38 -8.23 1.27
CA TRP A 124 -10.94 -8.49 1.42
C TRP A 124 -10.21 -8.60 0.09
N THR A 125 -10.91 -9.03 -0.97
CA THR A 125 -10.38 -9.01 -2.34
C THR A 125 -10.12 -7.58 -2.80
N GLU A 126 -11.01 -6.63 -2.48
CA GLU A 126 -10.79 -5.20 -2.79
C GLU A 126 -9.53 -4.67 -2.08
N TYR A 127 -9.31 -5.02 -0.81
CA TYR A 127 -8.11 -4.61 -0.08
C TYR A 127 -6.82 -5.21 -0.65
N CYS A 128 -6.87 -6.46 -1.14
CA CYS A 128 -5.74 -7.13 -1.77
C CYS A 128 -5.26 -6.41 -3.03
N PHE A 129 -6.21 -5.95 -3.87
CA PHE A 129 -5.89 -5.25 -5.12
C PHE A 129 -5.68 -3.74 -4.95
N HIS A 130 -5.81 -3.22 -3.73
CA HIS A 130 -5.60 -1.80 -3.47
C HIS A 130 -4.11 -1.44 -3.52
N THR A 131 -3.67 -0.77 -4.59
CA THR A 131 -2.26 -0.42 -4.83
C THR A 131 -1.80 0.86 -4.12
N GLY A 132 -2.73 1.72 -3.72
CA GLY A 132 -2.43 3.01 -3.08
C GLY A 132 -1.73 4.03 -3.99
N ALA A 133 -1.61 3.72 -5.28
CA ALA A 133 -1.00 4.52 -6.32
C ALA A 133 -1.81 4.37 -7.63
N PRO A 134 -1.81 5.38 -8.51
CA PRO A 134 -2.55 5.32 -9.76
C PRO A 134 -2.11 4.13 -10.62
N GLU A 135 -3.07 3.49 -11.28
CA GLU A 135 -2.81 2.32 -12.12
C GLU A 135 -1.87 2.65 -13.30
N ARG A 136 -0.96 1.70 -13.60
CA ARG A 136 -0.19 1.64 -14.86
C ARG A 136 0.59 2.90 -15.21
N GLN A 137 1.19 3.55 -14.22
CA GLN A 137 2.15 4.62 -14.46
C GLN A 137 3.40 4.07 -15.17
N ARG A 138 3.91 4.83 -16.13
CA ARG A 138 5.17 4.52 -16.84
C ARG A 138 6.10 5.71 -16.73
N TRP A 139 7.39 5.46 -16.55
CA TRP A 139 8.40 6.51 -16.49
C TRP A 139 9.27 6.47 -17.71
N LEU A 140 9.68 7.64 -18.19
CA LEU A 140 10.54 7.72 -19.37
C LEU A 140 11.89 7.05 -19.08
N ASP A 141 12.32 6.16 -19.96
CA ASP A 141 13.69 5.67 -19.99
C ASP A 141 14.51 6.56 -20.92
N THR A 142 15.39 7.36 -20.32
CA THR A 142 16.24 8.31 -21.05
C THR A 142 17.46 7.66 -21.69
N THR A 143 17.72 6.37 -21.43
CA THR A 143 18.93 5.66 -21.91
C THR A 143 18.97 5.55 -23.43
N HIS A 144 17.80 5.48 -24.07
CA HIS A 144 17.65 5.34 -25.52
C HIS A 144 17.34 6.66 -26.23
N LEU A 145 17.33 7.78 -25.50
CA LEU A 145 16.94 9.10 -26.02
C LEU A 145 18.12 10.06 -26.07
N ASP A 146 18.25 10.77 -27.19
CA ASP A 146 19.40 11.64 -27.45
C ASP A 146 19.43 12.89 -26.54
N SER A 147 18.28 13.48 -26.23
CA SER A 147 18.19 14.67 -25.37
C SER A 147 16.76 14.95 -24.89
N SER A 148 16.62 15.72 -23.80
CA SER A 148 15.31 16.24 -23.39
C SER A 148 14.67 17.15 -24.43
N ARG A 149 15.46 17.79 -25.29
CA ARG A 149 14.95 18.67 -26.36
C ARG A 149 14.25 17.88 -27.47
N SER A 150 14.71 16.68 -27.81
CA SER A 150 14.04 15.83 -28.81
C SER A 150 12.71 15.30 -28.29
N VAL A 151 12.64 14.96 -27.01
CA VAL A 151 11.39 14.60 -26.32
C VAL A 151 10.40 15.77 -26.33
N ALA A 152 10.87 16.99 -26.03
CA ALA A 152 10.05 18.20 -26.06
C ALA A 152 9.45 18.44 -27.45
N ALA A 153 10.28 18.32 -28.50
CA ALA A 153 9.85 18.49 -29.88
C ALA A 153 8.83 17.43 -30.31
N ALA A 154 9.05 16.16 -29.95
CA ALA A 154 8.16 15.06 -30.28
C ALA A 154 6.80 15.16 -29.58
N LEU A 155 6.77 15.60 -28.32
CA LEU A 155 5.53 15.75 -27.54
C LEU A 155 4.84 17.10 -27.71
N GLY A 156 5.45 18.04 -28.44
CA GLY A 156 4.94 19.41 -28.56
C GLY A 156 4.94 20.18 -27.23
N LEU A 157 5.87 19.84 -26.33
CA LEU A 157 6.02 20.45 -25.02
C LEU A 157 7.16 21.48 -25.02
N ASP A 158 7.14 22.38 -24.03
CA ASP A 158 8.32 23.19 -23.78
C ASP A 158 9.44 22.39 -23.08
N VAL A 159 10.68 22.88 -23.15
CA VAL A 159 11.85 22.20 -22.57
C VAL A 159 11.77 22.13 -21.04
N VAL A 160 11.12 23.09 -20.39
CA VAL A 160 10.99 23.14 -18.92
C VAL A 160 10.05 22.04 -18.45
N GLN A 161 8.86 21.93 -19.05
CA GLN A 161 7.88 20.87 -18.84
C GLN A 161 8.46 19.49 -19.12
N THR A 162 9.36 19.39 -20.11
CA THR A 162 9.97 18.11 -20.47
C THR A 162 10.97 17.60 -19.42
N ARG A 163 11.54 18.49 -18.59
CA ARG A 163 12.48 18.07 -17.54
C ARG A 163 11.82 17.17 -16.49
N ASP A 164 10.55 17.39 -16.18
CA ASP A 164 9.88 16.58 -15.16
C ASP A 164 9.71 15.12 -15.61
N TYR A 165 9.46 14.89 -16.90
CA TYR A 165 9.45 13.53 -17.45
C TYR A 165 10.86 12.95 -17.53
N TRP A 166 11.82 13.76 -17.98
CA TRP A 166 13.22 13.35 -18.14
C TRP A 166 13.87 12.92 -16.83
N ASP A 167 13.65 13.71 -15.78
CA ASP A 167 14.22 13.48 -14.45
C ASP A 167 13.37 12.50 -13.62
N GLY A 168 12.29 11.95 -14.21
CA GLY A 168 11.42 10.97 -13.56
C GLY A 168 10.57 11.56 -12.44
N VAL A 169 10.30 12.86 -12.43
CA VAL A 169 9.36 13.51 -11.50
C VAL A 169 7.92 13.13 -11.85
N SER A 170 7.58 13.11 -13.14
CA SER A 170 6.24 12.83 -13.63
C SER A 170 6.21 11.59 -14.53
N PRO A 171 5.19 10.73 -14.43
CA PRO A 171 5.01 9.63 -15.37
C PRO A 171 4.57 10.13 -16.74
N VAL A 172 4.89 9.36 -17.78
CA VAL A 172 4.40 9.58 -19.15
C VAL A 172 3.09 8.82 -19.37
N THR A 173 2.15 9.45 -20.06
CA THR A 173 0.90 8.82 -20.46
C THR A 173 1.11 7.88 -21.65
N GLU A 174 0.21 6.91 -21.83
CA GLU A 174 0.26 5.98 -22.97
C GLU A 174 0.27 6.71 -24.32
N ALA A 175 -0.57 7.75 -24.47
CA ALA A 175 -0.59 8.59 -25.67
C ALA A 175 0.74 9.32 -25.93
N GLN A 176 1.44 9.75 -24.87
CA GLN A 176 2.78 10.35 -24.99
C GLN A 176 3.81 9.30 -25.40
N VAL A 177 3.75 8.08 -24.85
CA VAL A 177 4.64 6.97 -25.23
C VAL A 177 4.44 6.59 -26.70
N GLU A 178 3.20 6.45 -27.17
CA GLU A 178 2.88 6.16 -28.57
C GLU A 178 3.40 7.25 -29.51
N THR A 179 3.27 8.51 -29.10
CA THR A 179 3.77 9.65 -29.88
C THR A 179 5.30 9.62 -29.95
N LEU A 180 5.99 9.40 -28.84
CA LEU A 180 7.45 9.25 -28.82
C LEU A 180 7.91 8.08 -29.67
N ALA A 181 7.25 6.92 -29.59
CA ALA A 181 7.60 5.75 -30.39
C ALA A 181 7.50 6.03 -31.89
N ARG A 182 6.45 6.76 -32.32
CA ARG A 182 6.24 7.15 -33.72
C ARG A 182 7.30 8.12 -34.22
N GLU A 183 7.63 9.14 -33.42
CA GLU A 183 8.56 10.20 -33.84
C GLU A 183 10.03 9.77 -33.75
N THR A 184 10.38 8.90 -32.81
CA THR A 184 11.76 8.45 -32.59
C THR A 184 12.08 7.12 -33.29
N GLY A 185 11.06 6.32 -33.64
CA GLY A 185 11.23 4.96 -34.16
C GLY A 185 11.66 3.93 -33.11
N ILE A 186 11.67 4.29 -31.82
CA ILE A 186 12.02 3.42 -30.69
C ILE A 186 10.74 2.72 -30.20
N SER A 187 10.82 1.46 -29.76
CA SER A 187 9.63 0.76 -29.26
C SER A 187 9.17 1.31 -27.91
N ALA A 188 7.88 1.17 -27.60
CA ALA A 188 7.29 1.65 -26.36
C ALA A 188 7.98 1.02 -25.12
N GLU A 189 8.36 -0.25 -25.20
CA GLU A 189 9.04 -0.98 -24.13
C GLU A 189 10.44 -0.42 -23.84
N GLN A 190 11.13 0.07 -24.86
CA GLN A 190 12.45 0.71 -24.72
C GLN A 190 12.36 2.17 -24.28
N LEU A 191 11.20 2.81 -24.44
CA LEU A 191 10.96 4.19 -24.03
C LEU A 191 10.51 4.32 -22.58
N THR A 192 10.16 3.20 -21.92
CA THR A 192 9.62 3.22 -20.57
C THR A 192 10.40 2.31 -19.64
N ARG A 193 10.48 2.72 -18.38
CA ARG A 193 11.03 1.96 -17.26
C ARG A 193 10.09 2.02 -16.07
N ASP A 194 10.39 1.19 -15.07
CA ASP A 194 9.77 1.25 -13.74
C ASP A 194 10.05 2.59 -13.05
N ASP A 195 9.29 2.89 -11.98
CA ASP A 195 9.48 4.11 -11.20
C ASP A 195 10.93 4.22 -10.70
N PRO A 196 11.72 5.24 -11.12
CA PRO A 196 13.08 5.44 -10.61
C PRO A 196 13.13 5.70 -9.09
N TYR A 197 11.99 6.06 -8.49
CA TYR A 197 11.81 6.28 -7.06
C TYR A 197 10.87 5.24 -6.43
N ALA A 198 10.75 4.03 -6.99
CA ALA A 198 9.91 2.96 -6.44
C ALA A 198 10.17 2.68 -4.96
N GLY A 199 11.44 2.65 -4.53
CA GLY A 199 11.80 2.45 -3.12
C GLY A 199 11.32 3.58 -2.20
N VAL A 200 11.15 4.79 -2.73
CA VAL A 200 10.59 5.94 -1.99
C VAL A 200 9.08 5.76 -1.83
N VAL A 201 8.38 5.31 -2.87
CA VAL A 201 6.95 4.97 -2.81
C VAL A 201 6.71 3.87 -1.78
N GLN A 202 7.51 2.81 -1.83
CA GLN A 202 7.44 1.70 -0.88
C GLN A 202 7.74 2.16 0.55
N ARG A 203 8.72 3.06 0.75
CA ARG A 203 9.02 3.63 2.06
C ARG A 203 7.87 4.51 2.58
N LEU A 204 7.29 5.32 1.72
CA LEU A 204 6.13 6.17 2.04
C LEU A 204 4.89 5.35 2.39
N ALA A 205 4.76 4.14 1.83
CA ALA A 205 3.70 3.18 2.18
C ALA A 205 3.87 2.60 3.61
N SER A 206 5.00 2.82 4.29
CA SER A 206 5.19 2.32 5.66
C SER A 206 4.19 2.96 6.65
N PRO A 207 3.69 2.20 7.66
CA PRO A 207 2.69 2.71 8.60
C PRO A 207 3.13 3.95 9.37
N GLU A 208 4.44 4.14 9.55
CA GLU A 208 4.99 5.32 10.24
C GLU A 208 4.70 6.66 9.55
N PHE A 209 4.38 6.65 8.25
CA PHE A 209 3.98 7.85 7.52
C PHE A 209 2.47 8.06 7.52
N LYS A 210 1.68 7.08 7.99
CA LYS A 210 0.22 7.09 7.86
C LYS A 210 -0.40 8.32 8.49
N THR A 211 -0.02 8.65 9.73
CA THR A 211 -0.52 9.85 10.42
C THR A 211 -0.16 11.14 9.67
N ALA A 212 1.08 11.27 9.19
CA ALA A 212 1.50 12.45 8.45
C ALA A 212 0.74 12.61 7.11
N VAL A 213 0.43 11.50 6.45
CA VAL A 213 -0.39 11.48 5.24
C VAL A 213 -1.84 11.89 5.57
N GLU A 214 -2.45 11.32 6.61
CA GLU A 214 -3.80 11.68 7.05
C GLU A 214 -3.91 13.14 7.48
N ASP A 215 -2.93 13.68 8.20
CA ASP A 215 -2.85 15.09 8.56
C ASP A 215 -2.83 15.97 7.31
N ARG A 216 -2.12 15.55 6.26
CA ARG A 216 -2.07 16.32 5.00
C ARG A 216 -3.36 16.22 4.19
N ILE A 217 -4.04 15.08 4.21
CA ILE A 217 -5.40 14.93 3.66
C ILE A 217 -6.32 15.95 4.33
N GLN A 218 -6.30 16.04 5.67
CA GLN A 218 -7.12 17.01 6.40
C GLN A 218 -6.76 18.47 6.08
N ALA A 219 -5.46 18.77 5.93
CA ALA A 219 -5.00 20.14 5.65
C ALA A 219 -5.32 20.62 4.23
N THR A 220 -5.32 19.72 3.24
CA THR A 220 -5.43 20.08 1.81
C THR A 220 -6.78 19.73 1.18
N GLY A 221 -7.53 18.80 1.77
CA GLY A 221 -8.74 18.23 1.18
C GLY A 221 -8.48 17.28 0.00
N LEU A 222 -7.23 16.93 -0.28
CA LEU A 222 -6.86 15.93 -1.29
C LEU A 222 -7.05 14.51 -0.75
N GLY A 223 -7.30 13.55 -1.64
CA GLY A 223 -7.31 12.13 -1.30
C GLY A 223 -5.92 11.57 -0.99
N GLU A 224 -5.85 10.42 -0.31
CA GLU A 224 -4.61 9.78 0.12
C GLU A 224 -3.69 9.43 -1.06
N GLU A 225 -4.24 8.92 -2.16
CA GLU A 225 -3.51 8.67 -3.40
C GLU A 225 -2.83 9.94 -3.93
N GLN A 226 -3.58 11.05 -3.94
CA GLN A 226 -3.09 12.34 -4.44
C GLN A 226 -1.99 12.87 -3.54
N VAL A 227 -2.15 12.78 -2.22
CA VAL A 227 -1.14 13.19 -1.25
C VAL A 227 0.14 12.37 -1.41
N ARG A 228 0.02 11.05 -1.53
CA ARG A 228 1.18 10.15 -1.70
C ARG A 228 1.90 10.39 -3.03
N THR A 229 1.14 10.58 -4.12
CA THR A 229 1.68 10.89 -5.44
C THR A 229 2.42 12.22 -5.44
N ALA A 230 1.81 13.27 -4.86
CA ALA A 230 2.43 14.59 -4.74
C ALA A 230 3.68 14.56 -3.87
N ALA A 231 3.68 13.82 -2.75
CA ALA A 231 4.86 13.67 -1.91
C ALA A 231 6.02 13.00 -2.66
N ARG A 232 5.74 11.99 -3.49
CA ARG A 232 6.75 11.38 -4.36
C ARG A 232 7.28 12.34 -5.42
N GLN A 233 6.44 13.21 -5.98
CA GLN A 233 6.86 14.25 -6.92
C GLN A 233 7.76 15.30 -6.25
N GLU A 234 7.35 15.81 -5.08
CA GLU A 234 8.14 16.75 -4.26
C GLU A 234 9.49 16.15 -3.86
N PHE A 235 9.50 14.86 -3.48
CA PHE A 235 10.75 14.15 -3.20
C PHE A 235 11.67 14.11 -4.43
N ALA A 236 11.14 13.76 -5.61
CA ALA A 236 11.92 13.69 -6.84
C ALA A 236 12.51 15.05 -7.25
N LEU A 237 11.77 16.15 -7.03
CA LEU A 237 12.26 17.52 -7.24
C LEU A 237 13.42 17.87 -6.30
N ALA A 238 13.32 17.48 -5.02
CA ALA A 238 14.33 17.78 -4.00
C ALA A 238 15.55 16.84 -4.03
N ALA A 239 15.44 15.64 -4.61
CA ALA A 239 16.47 14.61 -4.56
C ALA A 239 17.73 14.89 -5.41
N ARG A 240 17.80 16.02 -6.14
CA ARG A 240 18.84 16.32 -7.13
C ARG A 240 20.26 16.51 -6.56
N ASP A 241 20.45 16.64 -5.25
CA ASP A 241 21.76 17.01 -4.67
C ASP A 241 22.21 16.28 -3.39
N ASP A 242 21.53 15.22 -2.89
CA ASP A 242 21.78 14.76 -1.51
C ASP A 242 21.83 13.26 -1.26
N SER A 243 22.67 12.89 -0.27
CA SER A 243 22.95 11.54 0.25
C SER A 243 21.70 10.66 0.48
N PRO A 244 21.77 9.34 0.19
CA PRO A 244 20.71 8.36 0.47
C PRO A 244 20.43 8.13 1.97
N THR A 245 21.26 8.65 2.87
CA THR A 245 21.09 8.44 4.33
C THR A 245 20.00 9.29 4.97
N ARG A 246 19.29 10.15 4.21
CA ARG A 246 18.28 11.10 4.73
C ARG A 246 16.89 10.94 4.10
N VAL A 247 16.57 9.75 3.56
CA VAL A 247 15.31 9.51 2.83
C VAL A 247 14.08 9.82 3.68
N ASP A 248 14.04 9.37 4.94
CA ASP A 248 12.87 9.59 5.81
C ASP A 248 12.62 11.07 6.11
N ASP A 249 13.66 11.84 6.42
CA ASP A 249 13.53 13.27 6.68
C ASP A 249 13.07 14.02 5.43
N LYS A 250 13.62 13.65 4.26
CA LYS A 250 13.21 14.21 2.97
C LYS A 250 11.76 13.86 2.63
N LEU A 251 11.30 12.64 2.95
CA LEU A 251 9.91 12.24 2.75
C LEU A 251 8.96 13.06 3.63
N ARG A 252 9.33 13.32 4.89
CA ARG A 252 8.52 14.18 5.78
C ARG A 252 8.46 15.62 5.28
N ASP A 253 9.59 16.15 4.81
CA ASP A 253 9.65 17.49 4.20
C ASP A 253 8.79 17.55 2.91
N ALA A 254 8.96 16.57 2.02
CA ALA A 254 8.15 16.44 0.80
C ALA A 254 6.65 16.38 1.10
N LEU A 255 6.23 15.57 2.08
CA LEU A 255 4.84 15.51 2.55
C LEU A 255 4.33 16.85 3.07
N SER A 256 5.14 17.60 3.83
CA SER A 256 4.73 18.89 4.37
C SER A 256 4.44 19.95 3.28
N ARG A 257 5.12 19.85 2.13
CA ARG A 257 4.99 20.76 0.98
C ARG A 257 3.81 20.45 0.05
N VAL A 258 3.21 19.26 0.14
CA VAL A 258 2.15 18.81 -0.79
C VAL A 258 0.98 19.79 -0.84
N GLY A 259 0.78 20.55 -1.90
CA GLY A 259 -0.33 21.53 -1.99
C GLY A 259 -0.04 22.88 -1.34
N GLU A 260 1.20 23.13 -0.92
CA GLU A 260 1.72 24.49 -0.85
C GLU A 260 1.96 25.00 -2.29
N PRO A 261 1.75 26.29 -2.59
CA PRO A 261 2.15 26.85 -3.88
C PRO A 261 3.66 26.66 -4.05
N GLY A 262 4.07 26.01 -5.14
CA GLY A 262 5.50 25.80 -5.45
C GLY A 262 6.26 27.13 -5.37
N GLN A 263 7.34 27.14 -4.59
CA GLN A 263 8.27 28.28 -4.49
C GLN A 263 9.17 28.37 -5.72
#